data_AF-A0A2E7A0H5-F1
#
_entry.id   AF-A0A2E7A0H5-F1
#
_cell.length_a   1.000
_cell.length_b   1.000
_cell.length_c   1.000
_cell.angle_alpha   90.00
_cell.angle_beta   90.00
_cell.angle_gamma   90.00
#
_symmetry.space_group_name_H-M   'P 1'
#
loop_
_entity.id
_entity.type
_entity.pdbx_description
1 polymer ?
#
loop_
_entity_poly.entity_id
_entity_poly.type
_entity_poly.pdbx_seq_one_letter_code
_entity_poly.pdbx_strand_id
1 'polypeptide(L)'
;MRRSTPLLIPILVLALAQAGCYTPQGGLMPASTGALTYYSTADEPKTVALIDMRNGENVFEMKIPIGKQLVMNFVADGGDDPVYSPDLMKYEIMEIGTQVGSLQNSVTVPDAYSRRIDVFMRQGERYEAPEANRPLRTDEMADRPEGWTPQGGKADYRPDPMKTYD
;
A
#
# COMPACT_ATOMS: atom_id res chain seq x y z
N MET A 1 15.76 -53.28 -29.68
CA MET A 1 14.64 -52.49 -30.25
C MET A 1 14.11 -51.55 -29.17
N ARG A 2 14.06 -50.25 -29.46
CA ARG A 2 13.04 -49.22 -29.11
C ARG A 2 12.35 -49.33 -27.72
N ARG A 3 12.20 -48.30 -26.86
CA ARG A 3 12.13 -46.84 -27.06
C ARG A 3 12.03 -46.15 -25.66
N SER A 4 12.78 -45.06 -25.49
CA SER A 4 12.45 -43.76 -24.85
C SER A 4 11.43 -43.65 -23.69
N THR A 5 11.92 -43.02 -22.60
CA THR A 5 11.28 -42.15 -21.57
C THR A 5 10.11 -41.27 -22.07
N PRO A 6 9.21 -40.69 -21.22
CA PRO A 6 9.52 -40.10 -19.90
C PRO A 6 8.47 -40.22 -18.75
N LEU A 7 8.98 -40.42 -17.54
CA LEU A 7 8.28 -40.27 -16.27
C LEU A 7 8.49 -38.83 -15.76
N LEU A 8 7.79 -37.83 -16.34
CA LEU A 8 8.00 -36.41 -15.99
C LEU A 8 6.75 -35.53 -16.23
N ILE A 9 5.55 -36.07 -16.01
CA ILE A 9 4.29 -35.33 -16.12
C ILE A 9 3.38 -35.77 -14.96
N PRO A 10 3.60 -35.27 -13.73
CA PRO A 10 2.49 -34.53 -13.12
C PRO A 10 2.90 -33.38 -12.19
N ILE A 11 4.12 -32.84 -12.28
CA ILE A 11 4.56 -31.75 -11.36
C ILE A 11 4.10 -30.35 -11.82
N LEU A 12 3.69 -30.17 -13.07
CA LEU A 12 3.36 -28.83 -13.59
C LEU A 12 1.93 -28.34 -13.32
N VAL A 13 1.00 -29.22 -12.89
CA VAL A 13 -0.42 -28.84 -12.73
C VAL A 13 -0.77 -28.32 -11.32
N LEU A 14 0.11 -28.48 -10.33
CA LEU A 14 -0.16 -28.08 -8.94
C LEU A 14 0.34 -26.67 -8.56
N ALA A 15 1.00 -25.95 -9.47
CA ALA A 15 1.54 -24.60 -9.21
C ALA A 15 0.56 -23.46 -9.54
N LEU A 16 -0.65 -23.76 -10.00
CA LEU A 16 -1.71 -22.76 -10.25
C LEU A 16 -2.58 -22.47 -9.01
N ALA A 17 -2.14 -22.91 -7.83
CA ALA A 17 -2.78 -22.58 -6.57
C ALA A 17 -2.55 -21.10 -6.22
N GLN A 18 -3.49 -20.28 -6.67
CA GLN A 18 -4.04 -19.12 -5.94
C GLN A 18 -3.21 -17.83 -5.86
N ALA A 19 -2.66 -17.38 -6.99
CA ALA A 19 -2.37 -15.96 -7.17
C ALA A 19 -3.61 -15.28 -7.79
N GLY A 20 -4.46 -14.68 -6.97
CA GLY A 20 -5.53 -13.82 -7.48
C GLY A 20 -4.92 -12.59 -8.15
N CYS A 21 -5.27 -12.32 -9.42
CA CYS A 21 -4.89 -11.09 -10.09
C CYS A 21 -5.82 -9.96 -9.64
N TYR A 22 -5.27 -8.96 -8.96
CA TYR A 22 -5.96 -7.76 -8.52
C TYR A 22 -5.73 -6.64 -9.52
N THR A 23 -6.83 -6.08 -10.02
CA THR A 23 -6.80 -4.85 -10.83
C THR A 23 -7.39 -3.71 -10.01
N PRO A 24 -6.99 -2.44 -10.24
CA PRO A 24 -7.52 -1.28 -9.53
C PRO A 24 -9.02 -1.09 -9.81
N GLN A 25 -9.85 -1.78 -9.05
CA GLN A 25 -11.30 -1.70 -9.13
C GLN A 25 -11.77 -0.87 -7.92
N GLY A 26 -11.53 0.44 -7.96
CA GLY A 26 -11.79 1.37 -6.85
C GLY A 26 -12.33 2.73 -7.32
N GLY A 27 -12.91 2.77 -8.52
CA GLY A 27 -13.45 3.99 -9.14
C GLY A 27 -14.69 4.55 -8.42
N LEU A 28 -15.32 5.58 -8.99
CA LEU A 28 -16.42 6.34 -8.39
C LEU A 28 -17.66 5.52 -7.95
N MET A 29 -17.78 4.26 -8.36
CA MET A 29 -18.85 3.32 -7.96
C MET A 29 -18.27 1.89 -7.88
N PRO A 30 -17.55 1.52 -6.82
CA PRO A 30 -16.99 0.18 -6.70
C PRO A 30 -18.11 -0.80 -6.35
N ALA A 31 -18.52 -1.62 -7.30
CA ALA A 31 -19.38 -2.76 -7.00
C ALA A 31 -18.58 -3.77 -6.15
N SER A 32 -19.16 -4.33 -5.09
CA SER A 32 -18.48 -5.29 -4.21
C SER A 32 -18.26 -6.68 -4.84
N THR A 33 -18.23 -6.76 -6.18
CA THR A 33 -18.00 -7.97 -6.95
C THR A 33 -16.55 -8.00 -7.40
N GLY A 34 -15.75 -8.86 -6.78
CA GLY A 34 -14.32 -8.97 -7.06
C GLY A 34 -13.45 -8.18 -6.07
N ALA A 35 -12.15 -8.21 -6.33
CA ALA A 35 -11.17 -7.57 -5.47
C ALA A 35 -11.04 -6.07 -5.77
N LEU A 36 -11.26 -5.26 -4.75
CA LEU A 36 -11.15 -3.81 -4.79
C LEU A 36 -9.76 -3.40 -4.34
N THR A 37 -9.13 -2.49 -5.08
CA THR A 37 -7.79 -1.99 -4.73
C THR A 37 -7.79 -0.47 -4.66
N TYR A 38 -7.31 0.06 -3.54
CA TYR A 38 -7.14 1.49 -3.30
C TYR A 38 -5.67 1.78 -3.02
N TYR A 39 -5.05 2.65 -3.80
CA TYR A 39 -3.65 3.01 -3.63
C TYR A 39 -3.52 4.40 -2.98
N SER A 40 -2.41 4.61 -2.28
CA SER A 40 -2.13 5.85 -1.55
C SER A 40 -0.76 6.38 -1.94
N THR A 41 -0.72 7.50 -2.65
CA THR A 41 0.55 8.20 -2.97
C THR A 41 0.76 9.36 -1.99
N ALA A 42 1.90 10.06 -2.11
CA ALA A 42 2.17 11.24 -1.29
C ALA A 42 1.20 12.40 -1.61
N ASP A 43 0.80 12.52 -2.88
CA ASP A 43 -0.11 13.56 -3.37
C ASP A 43 -1.58 13.23 -3.05
N GLU A 44 -1.93 11.95 -3.00
CA GLU A 44 -3.27 11.48 -2.65
C GLU A 44 -3.23 10.43 -1.52
N PRO A 45 -2.97 10.87 -0.28
CA PRO A 45 -3.02 9.97 0.86
C PRO A 45 -4.47 9.58 1.14
N LYS A 46 -4.80 8.28 1.13
CA LYS A 46 -6.18 7.81 1.29
C LYS A 46 -6.42 7.09 2.62
N THR A 47 -7.64 7.19 3.13
CA THR A 47 -8.20 6.37 4.20
C THR A 47 -9.47 5.72 3.67
N VAL A 48 -9.63 4.42 3.90
CA VAL A 48 -10.81 3.65 3.47
C VAL A 48 -11.58 3.23 4.71
N ALA A 49 -12.89 3.45 4.70
CA ALA A 49 -13.81 3.00 5.74
C ALA A 49 -14.93 2.14 5.14
N LEU A 50 -15.37 1.14 5.88
CA LEU A 50 -16.54 0.32 5.55
C LEU A 50 -17.63 0.60 6.57
N ILE A 51 -18.73 1.15 6.08
CA ILE A 51 -19.87 1.57 6.91
C ILE A 51 -21.02 0.59 6.73
N ASP A 52 -21.60 0.13 7.84
CA ASP A 52 -22.87 -0.59 7.84
C ASP A 52 -24.02 0.40 7.63
N MET A 53 -24.77 0.21 6.55
CA MET A 53 -25.86 1.11 6.17
C MET A 53 -27.10 0.96 7.05
N ARG A 54 -27.19 -0.10 7.87
CA ARG A 54 -28.34 -0.37 8.75
C ARG A 54 -28.31 0.48 10.01
N ASN A 55 -27.13 0.67 10.59
CA ASN A 55 -26.92 1.41 11.83
C ASN A 55 -25.99 2.63 11.68
N GLY A 56 -25.28 2.76 10.56
CA GLY A 56 -24.32 3.83 10.30
C GLY A 56 -22.96 3.64 10.99
N GLU A 57 -22.69 2.46 11.57
CA GLU A 57 -21.45 2.18 12.27
C GLU A 57 -20.31 1.86 11.31
N ASN A 58 -19.09 2.23 11.72
CA ASN A 58 -17.89 1.89 10.99
C ASN A 58 -17.41 0.49 11.40
N VAL A 59 -17.49 -0.45 10.47
CA VAL A 59 -17.10 -1.86 10.67
C VAL A 59 -15.59 -2.04 10.47
N PHE A 60 -14.99 -1.23 9.60
CA PHE A 60 -13.56 -1.32 9.29
C PHE A 60 -13.03 0.03 8.84
N GLU A 61 -11.90 0.45 9.40
CA GLU A 61 -11.20 1.65 8.96
C GLU A 61 -9.72 1.35 8.77
N MET A 62 -9.17 1.80 7.64
CA MET A 62 -7.75 1.65 7.36
C MET A 62 -7.16 2.91 6.74
N LYS A 63 -6.16 3.45 7.44
CA LYS A 63 -5.27 4.47 6.92
C LYS A 63 -4.19 3.79 6.06
N ILE A 64 -4.29 3.94 4.75
CA ILE A 64 -3.33 3.31 3.82
C ILE A 64 -1.97 4.03 3.92
N PRO A 65 -0.86 3.33 4.20
CA PRO A 65 0.45 3.98 4.21
C PRO A 65 0.83 4.54 2.83
N ILE A 66 1.61 5.62 2.80
CA ILE A 66 2.10 6.22 1.54
C ILE A 66 2.99 5.20 0.82
N GLY A 67 2.81 5.07 -0.50
CA GLY A 67 3.55 4.10 -1.32
C GLY A 67 2.96 2.69 -1.28
N LYS A 68 1.83 2.49 -0.59
CA LYS A 68 1.12 1.21 -0.49
C LYS A 68 -0.26 1.26 -1.13
N GLN A 69 -0.83 0.08 -1.34
CA GLN A 69 -2.20 -0.14 -1.72
C GLN A 69 -2.90 -1.08 -0.74
N LEU A 70 -4.17 -0.81 -0.45
CA LEU A 70 -5.07 -1.71 0.25
C LEU A 70 -5.82 -2.53 -0.80
N VAL A 71 -5.72 -3.85 -0.71
CA VAL A 71 -6.52 -4.79 -1.50
C VAL A 71 -7.56 -5.39 -0.58
N MET A 72 -8.83 -5.39 -0.99
CA MET A 72 -9.95 -5.99 -0.28
C MET A 72 -10.71 -6.92 -1.20
N ASN A 73 -11.17 -8.05 -0.68
CA ASN A 73 -12.01 -8.98 -1.39
C ASN A 73 -13.14 -9.47 -0.47
N PHE A 74 -14.35 -9.47 -0.99
CA PHE A 74 -15.53 -9.91 -0.25
C PHE A 74 -15.89 -11.33 -0.65
N VAL A 75 -16.10 -12.19 0.34
CA VAL A 75 -16.56 -13.56 0.18
C VAL A 75 -17.95 -13.65 0.80
N ALA A 76 -18.95 -13.91 -0.05
CA ALA A 76 -20.32 -14.11 0.39
C ALA A 76 -20.44 -15.35 1.28
N ASP A 77 -21.31 -15.29 2.29
CA ASP A 77 -21.60 -16.40 3.22
C ASP A 77 -20.36 -16.95 3.96
N GLY A 78 -19.30 -16.15 4.09
CA GLY A 78 -18.06 -16.51 4.78
C GLY A 78 -17.97 -16.00 6.22
N GLY A 79 -18.98 -15.25 6.67
CA GLY A 79 -19.01 -14.60 7.97
C GLY A 79 -19.42 -15.52 9.12
N ASP A 80 -19.53 -14.93 10.31
CA ASP A 80 -19.81 -15.64 11.57
C ASP A 80 -21.28 -15.57 12.00
N ASP A 81 -22.00 -14.51 11.61
CA ASP A 81 -23.40 -14.31 11.93
C ASP A 81 -24.26 -14.22 10.64
N PRO A 82 -25.20 -15.13 10.41
CA PRO A 82 -26.00 -15.16 9.17
C PRO A 82 -26.95 -13.97 9.01
N VAL A 83 -27.20 -13.19 10.07
CA VAL A 83 -28.14 -12.06 10.08
C VAL A 83 -27.37 -10.74 10.08
N TYR A 84 -26.38 -10.60 10.96
CA TYR A 84 -25.68 -9.33 11.16
C TYR A 84 -24.42 -9.21 10.32
N SER A 85 -23.60 -10.26 10.22
CA SER A 85 -22.31 -10.23 9.52
C SER A 85 -22.12 -11.48 8.64
N PRO A 86 -22.97 -11.68 7.62
CA PRO A 86 -22.98 -12.92 6.83
C PRO A 86 -21.78 -13.04 5.89
N ASP A 87 -21.16 -11.93 5.50
CA ASP A 87 -20.05 -11.92 4.55
C ASP A 87 -18.70 -11.81 5.26
N LEU A 88 -17.63 -12.26 4.59
CA LEU A 88 -16.25 -12.11 5.05
C LEU A 88 -15.47 -11.18 4.13
N MET A 89 -14.93 -10.10 4.67
CA MET A 89 -13.95 -9.27 3.96
C MET A 89 -12.54 -9.77 4.27
N LYS A 90 -11.81 -10.16 3.24
CA LYS A 90 -10.36 -10.39 3.32
C LYS A 90 -9.62 -9.16 2.84
N TYR A 91 -8.53 -8.78 3.49
CA TYR A 91 -7.77 -7.60 3.09
C TYR A 91 -6.27 -7.74 3.37
N GLU A 92 -5.48 -6.91 2.69
CA GLU A 92 -4.03 -6.82 2.89
C GLU A 92 -3.49 -5.47 2.40
N ILE A 93 -2.40 -5.01 3.02
CA ILE A 93 -1.63 -3.86 2.53
C ILE A 93 -0.46 -4.40 1.70
N MET A 94 -0.38 -3.96 0.44
CA MET A 94 0.65 -4.39 -0.52
C MET A 94 1.41 -3.18 -1.07
N GLU A 95 2.55 -3.42 -1.73
CA GLU A 95 3.22 -2.38 -2.52
C GLU A 95 2.32 -1.95 -3.69
N ILE A 96 2.34 -0.66 -4.04
CA ILE A 96 1.62 -0.15 -5.21
C ILE A 96 2.07 -0.91 -6.47
N GLY A 97 1.09 -1.34 -7.27
CA GLY A 97 1.33 -2.08 -8.51
C GLY A 97 1.47 -3.58 -8.31
N THR A 98 1.39 -4.09 -7.07
CA THR A 98 1.31 -5.52 -6.80
C THR A 98 0.00 -6.06 -7.36
N GLN A 99 0.10 -6.95 -8.34
CA GLN A 99 -1.07 -7.55 -9.00
C GLN A 99 -1.45 -8.90 -8.40
N VAL A 100 -0.53 -9.57 -7.70
CA VAL A 100 -0.74 -10.91 -7.17
C VAL A 100 -0.36 -10.97 -5.71
N GLY A 101 -1.16 -11.64 -4.90
CA GLY A 101 -0.87 -11.78 -3.47
C GLY A 101 -1.97 -12.53 -2.72
N SER A 102 -1.63 -12.95 -1.51
CA SER A 102 -2.58 -13.56 -0.57
C SER A 102 -3.09 -12.51 0.40
N LEU A 103 -4.38 -12.54 0.70
CA LEU A 103 -4.99 -11.67 1.72
C LEU A 103 -5.04 -12.44 3.03
N GLN A 104 -4.20 -12.03 3.99
CA GLN A 104 -4.01 -12.77 5.24
C GLN A 104 -4.94 -12.29 6.35
N ASN A 105 -5.38 -11.03 6.28
CA ASN A 105 -6.30 -10.48 7.24
C ASN A 105 -7.74 -10.67 6.80
N SER A 106 -8.64 -10.84 7.78
CA SER A 106 -10.07 -10.97 7.52
C SER A 106 -10.91 -10.39 8.64
N VAL A 107 -12.09 -9.88 8.28
CA VAL A 107 -13.10 -9.34 9.20
C VAL A 107 -14.49 -9.69 8.66
N THR A 108 -15.42 -10.01 9.56
CA THR A 108 -16.81 -10.28 9.18
C THR A 108 -17.54 -8.96 8.96
N VAL A 109 -18.39 -8.91 7.94
CA VAL A 109 -19.01 -7.67 7.46
C VAL A 109 -20.47 -7.91 7.08
N PRO A 110 -21.30 -6.86 7.06
CA PRO A 110 -22.67 -6.95 6.54
C PRO A 110 -22.68 -7.44 5.09
N ASP A 111 -23.84 -7.89 4.62
CA ASP A 111 -24.02 -8.31 3.23
C ASP A 111 -23.71 -7.16 2.24
N ALA A 112 -23.51 -7.53 0.96
CA ALA A 112 -23.16 -6.60 -0.11
C ALA A 112 -24.08 -5.38 -0.24
N TYR A 113 -25.37 -5.51 0.09
CA TYR A 113 -26.34 -4.44 -0.06
C TYR A 113 -26.49 -3.57 1.19
N SER A 114 -26.02 -4.05 2.34
CA SER A 114 -26.07 -3.32 3.62
C SER A 114 -24.73 -2.69 4.01
N ARG A 115 -23.75 -2.61 3.09
CA ARG A 115 -22.45 -1.99 3.34
C ARG A 115 -22.12 -0.91 2.31
N ARG A 116 -21.40 0.13 2.74
CA ARG A 116 -20.87 1.19 1.87
C ARG A 116 -19.38 1.38 2.12
N ILE A 117 -18.61 1.53 1.05
CA ILE A 117 -17.18 1.83 1.14
C ILE A 117 -17.01 3.33 0.93
N ASP A 118 -16.52 4.01 1.96
CA ASP A 118 -16.21 5.44 1.91
C ASP A 118 -14.70 5.61 1.81
N VAL A 119 -14.24 6.44 0.87
CA VAL A 119 -12.82 6.71 0.64
C VAL A 119 -12.56 8.19 0.87
N PHE A 120 -11.75 8.48 1.88
CA PHE A 120 -11.39 9.83 2.27
C PHE A 120 -9.98 10.15 1.79
N MET A 121 -9.81 11.31 1.16
CA MET A 121 -8.49 11.87 0.90
C MET A 121 -8.05 12.67 2.12
N ARG A 122 -6.90 12.30 2.70
CA ARG A 122 -6.28 13.02 3.80
C ARG A 122 -5.55 14.25 3.27
N GLN A 123 -5.28 15.21 4.16
CA GLN A 123 -4.34 16.28 3.82
C GLN A 123 -2.94 15.66 3.64
N GLY A 124 -2.35 15.90 2.48
CA GLY A 124 -0.96 15.55 2.18
C GLY A 124 0.02 16.44 2.93
N GLU A 125 1.31 16.11 2.79
CA GLU A 125 2.37 16.99 3.28
C GLU A 125 2.26 18.34 2.55
N ARG A 126 2.15 19.42 3.33
CA ARG A 126 2.12 20.76 2.75
C ARG A 126 3.51 21.06 2.22
N TYR A 127 3.57 21.58 0.99
CA TYR A 127 4.82 22.16 0.51
C TYR A 127 5.25 23.29 1.45
N GLU A 128 6.35 23.08 2.15
CA GLU A 128 7.05 24.14 2.86
C GLU A 128 8.07 24.72 1.89
N ALA A 129 7.91 26.01 1.58
CA ALA A 129 8.91 26.69 0.79
C ALA A 129 10.26 26.57 1.53
N PRO A 130 11.36 26.27 0.82
CA PRO A 130 12.67 26.30 1.44
C PRO A 130 12.85 27.68 2.08
N GLU A 131 13.44 27.72 3.27
CA GLU A 131 13.66 28.98 3.97
C GLU A 131 14.37 29.97 3.04
N ALA A 132 13.88 31.21 2.99
CA ALA A 132 14.45 32.24 2.11
C ALA A 132 15.93 32.51 2.39
N ASN A 133 16.35 32.27 3.65
CA ASN A 133 17.72 32.43 4.12
C ASN A 133 18.51 31.12 4.12
N ARG A 134 17.95 30.02 3.61
CA ARG A 134 18.71 28.78 3.45
C ARG A 134 19.91 29.11 2.57
N PRO A 135 21.16 28.90 3.04
CA PRO A 135 22.32 29.15 2.21
C PRO A 135 22.16 28.32 0.95
N LEU A 136 22.09 29.01 -0.20
CA LEU A 136 22.22 28.33 -1.47
C LEU A 136 23.57 27.64 -1.42
N ARG A 137 23.61 26.33 -1.73
CA ARG A 137 24.91 25.66 -1.88
C ARG A 137 25.60 26.28 -3.08
N THR A 138 26.36 27.33 -2.87
CA THR A 138 27.19 27.91 -3.91
C THR A 138 28.45 27.06 -4.01
N ASP A 139 29.01 26.95 -5.21
CA ASP A 139 30.31 26.30 -5.37
C ASP A 139 31.46 27.21 -4.87
N GLU A 140 31.15 28.31 -4.17
CA GLU A 140 32.13 29.23 -3.61
C GLU A 140 32.95 28.56 -2.53
N MET A 141 34.19 29.01 -2.37
CA MET A 141 35.16 28.37 -1.49
C MET A 141 34.75 28.44 0.00
N ALA A 142 33.91 29.41 0.37
CA ALA A 142 33.40 29.62 1.73
C ALA A 142 32.28 28.64 2.14
N ASP A 143 31.53 28.10 1.17
CA ASP A 143 30.43 27.15 1.40
C ASP A 143 30.90 25.68 1.37
N ARG A 144 32.19 25.47 1.09
CA ARG A 144 32.79 24.14 1.06
C ARG A 144 33.08 23.68 2.49
N PRO A 145 32.76 22.42 2.85
CA PRO A 145 33.01 21.93 4.21
C PRO A 145 34.50 21.99 4.54
N GLU A 146 34.86 22.15 5.82
CA GLU A 146 36.26 22.40 6.25
C GLU A 146 37.26 21.30 5.82
N GLY A 147 36.78 20.11 5.45
CA GLY A 147 37.58 19.01 4.92
C GLY A 147 37.68 18.94 3.40
N TRP A 148 37.08 19.88 2.66
CA TRP A 148 37.06 19.86 1.20
C TRP A 148 38.41 20.30 0.62
N THR A 149 38.96 19.51 -0.31
CA THR A 149 40.13 19.88 -1.10
C THR A 149 39.87 19.59 -2.59
N PRO A 150 40.49 20.31 -3.53
CA PRO A 150 40.36 20.03 -4.96
C PRO A 150 40.83 18.61 -5.36
N GLN A 151 41.67 17.99 -4.53
CA GLN A 151 42.21 16.65 -4.73
C GLN A 151 41.32 15.55 -4.09
N GLY A 152 40.18 15.91 -3.48
CA GLY A 152 39.39 15.03 -2.64
C GLY A 152 39.97 14.98 -1.23
N GLY A 153 39.21 15.50 -0.25
CA GLY A 153 39.63 15.60 1.15
C GLY A 153 40.09 14.28 1.75
N LYS A 154 40.77 14.34 2.92
CA LYS A 154 41.20 13.12 3.60
C LYS A 154 39.99 12.23 3.94
N ALA A 155 40.14 10.92 3.75
CA ALA A 155 39.06 9.94 3.97
C ALA A 155 38.57 9.85 5.43
N ASP A 156 39.29 10.45 6.38
CA ASP A 156 39.00 10.46 7.81
C ASP A 156 38.24 11.72 8.29
N TYR A 157 37.94 12.68 7.41
CA TYR A 157 37.17 13.86 7.80
C TYR A 157 35.72 13.48 8.13
N ARG A 158 35.33 13.67 9.39
CA ARG A 158 33.95 13.54 9.87
C ARG A 158 33.56 14.85 10.56
N PRO A 159 32.69 15.67 9.96
CA PRO A 159 32.11 16.80 10.69
C PRO A 159 31.19 16.26 11.79
N ASP A 160 31.19 16.91 12.96
CA ASP A 160 30.25 16.60 14.04
C ASP A 160 28.83 16.99 13.60
N PRO A 161 27.93 16.01 13.41
CA PRO A 161 26.60 16.27 12.86
C PRO A 161 25.71 17.09 13.81
N MET A 162 26.10 17.26 15.08
CA MET A 162 25.36 18.05 16.08
C MET A 162 25.71 19.54 16.10
N LYS A 163 26.77 19.96 15.41
CA LYS A 163 27.26 21.36 15.42
C LYS A 163 26.79 22.18 14.22
N THR A 164 26.09 21.56 13.26
CA THR A 164 25.78 22.16 11.95
C THR A 164 24.31 22.62 11.80
N TYR A 165 23.49 22.42 12.83
CA TYR A 165 22.10 22.87 12.87
C TYR A 165 21.86 23.63 14.18
N ASP A 166 21.98 24.95 14.12
CA ASP A 166 21.46 25.90 15.11
C ASP A 166 20.63 26.95 14.34
#